data_AF-F9RK77-F1
#
_entry.id   AF-F9RK77-F1
#
_cell.length_a   1.000
_cell.length_b   1.000
_cell.length_c   1.000
_cell.angle_alpha   90.00
_cell.angle_beta   90.00
_cell.angle_gamma   90.00
#
_symmetry.space_group_name_H-M   'P 1'
#
loop_
_entity.id
_entity.type
_entity.pdbx_description
1 polymer ?
#
loop_
_entity_poly.entity_id
_entity_poly.type
_entity_poly.pdbx_seq_one_letter_code
_entity_poly.pdbx_strand_id
1 'polypeptide(L)' 'MGENTSLKVLGISPFGLWLLAENEGHFLSFEEFPWFKNAPVKAVFNVEKQGRSGFCWPDLDVDLTL' A
#
# COMPACT_ATOMS: atom_id res chain seq x y z
N MET A 1 -4.26 22.10 11.40
CA MET A 1 -3.72 22.19 10.03
C MET A 1 -3.44 20.77 9.62
N GLY A 2 -4.25 20.21 8.71
CA GLY A 2 -4.22 18.78 8.41
C GLY A 2 -2.89 18.42 7.76
N GLU A 3 -2.05 17.68 8.47
CA GLU A 3 -0.86 17.09 7.89
C GLU A 3 -1.33 16.20 6.74
N ASN A 4 -0.89 16.50 5.52
CA ASN A 4 -1.13 15.66 4.36
C ASN A 4 -0.47 14.30 4.63
N THR A 5 -1.23 13.38 5.21
CA THR A 5 -0.81 11.99 5.40
C THR A 5 -0.48 11.45 4.01
N SER A 6 0.82 11.35 3.72
CA SER A 6 1.28 10.98 2.37
C SER A 6 1.13 9.48 2.21
N LEU A 7 -0.02 9.02 1.74
CA LEU A 7 -0.27 7.63 1.38
C LEU A 7 0.20 7.38 -0.06
N LYS A 8 1.23 6.55 -0.24
CA LYS A 8 1.71 6.15 -1.58
C LYS A 8 2.61 4.94 -1.52
N VAL A 9 2.64 4.16 -2.60
CA VAL A 9 3.68 3.16 -2.80
C VAL A 9 4.97 3.85 -3.25
N LEU A 10 6.05 3.62 -2.53
CA LEU A 10 7.39 4.17 -2.80
C LEU A 10 8.15 3.37 -3.85
N GLY A 11 7.91 2.05 -3.89
CA GLY A 11 8.59 1.15 -4.82
C GLY A 11 8.22 -0.31 -4.57
N ILE A 12 8.61 -1.15 -5.52
CA ILE A 12 8.40 -2.60 -5.49
C ILE A 12 9.75 -3.28 -5.65
N SER A 13 9.95 -4.38 -4.95
CA SER A 13 11.11 -5.26 -5.01
C SER A 13 10.65 -6.71 -5.28
N PRO A 14 11.56 -7.65 -5.58
CA PRO A 14 11.20 -9.06 -5.72
C PRO A 14 10.57 -9.70 -4.47
N PHE A 15 10.74 -9.08 -3.29
CA PHE A 15 10.30 -9.64 -2.01
C PHE A 15 9.06 -8.96 -1.43
N GLY A 16 8.65 -7.82 -1.98
CA GLY A 16 7.62 -6.98 -1.36
C GLY A 16 7.60 -5.56 -1.91
N LEU A 17 6.71 -4.74 -1.36
CA LEU A 17 6.58 -3.32 -1.71
C LEU A 17 6.76 -2.42 -0.50
N TRP A 18 7.18 -1.18 -0.75
CA TRP A 18 7.28 -0.14 0.26
C TRP A 18 6.07 0.79 0.18
N LEU A 19 5.33 0.91 1.27
CA LEU A 19 4.21 1.82 1.43
C LEU A 19 4.63 2.97 2.36
N LEU A 20 4.45 4.21 1.93
CA LEU A 20 4.47 5.36 2.82
C LEU A 20 3.04 5.55 3.34
N ALA A 21 2.86 5.53 4.66
CA ALA A 21 1.61 5.85 5.34
C ALA A 21 1.94 6.58 6.64
N GLU A 22 1.15 7.58 7.03
CA GLU A 22 1.39 8.37 8.25
C GLU A 22 2.81 8.95 8.40
N ASN A 23 3.48 9.24 7.26
CA ASN A 23 4.88 9.68 7.17
C ASN A 23 5.92 8.61 7.59
N GLU A 24 5.49 7.36 7.74
CA GLU A 24 6.33 6.21 8.03
C GLU A 24 6.36 5.25 6.82
N GLY A 25 7.52 4.63 6.61
CA GLY A 25 7.72 3.64 5.56
C GLY A 25 7.49 2.23 6.09
N HIS A 26 6.50 1.54 5.52
CA HIS A 26 6.16 0.17 5.84
C HIS A 26 6.58 -0.75 4.70
N PHE A 27 7.24 -1.86 5.02
CA PHE A 27 7.55 -2.91 4.06
C PHE A 27 6.48 -3.99 4.12
N LEU A 28 5.75 -4.19 3.02
CA LEU A 28 4.78 -5.26 2.88
C LEU A 28 5.43 -6.41 2.12
N SER A 29 5.76 -7.48 2.83
CA SER A 29 6.37 -8.68 2.23
C SER A 29 5.36 -9.43 1.35
N PHE A 30 5.81 -10.01 0.25
CA PHE A 30 4.96 -10.90 -0.56
C PHE A 30 4.74 -12.27 0.08
N GLU A 31 5.44 -12.58 1.16
CA GLU A 31 5.18 -13.77 1.98
C GLU A 31 3.92 -13.58 2.83
N GLU A 32 3.74 -12.39 3.42
CA GLU A 32 2.57 -12.05 4.21
C GLU A 32 1.41 -11.53 3.36
N PHE A 33 1.72 -10.80 2.28
CA PHE A 33 0.76 -10.15 1.39
C PHE A 33 0.90 -10.68 -0.06
N PRO A 34 0.59 -11.97 -0.31
CA PRO A 34 0.91 -12.64 -1.57
C PRO A 34 0.11 -12.12 -2.78
N TRP A 35 -1.02 -11.45 -2.55
CA TRP A 35 -1.83 -10.84 -3.60
C TRP A 35 -1.08 -9.79 -4.42
N PHE A 36 -0.09 -9.10 -3.83
CA PHE A 36 0.71 -8.12 -4.57
C PHE A 36 1.76 -8.76 -5.49
N LYS A 37 2.14 -10.02 -5.27
CA LYS A 37 3.27 -10.68 -5.96
C LYS A 37 3.07 -10.75 -7.48
N ASN A 38 1.84 -11.00 -7.91
CA ASN A 38 1.47 -11.13 -9.33
C ASN A 38 0.50 -10.02 -9.79
N ALA A 39 0.27 -9.01 -8.96
CA ALA A 39 -0.60 -7.91 -9.26
C ALA A 39 -0.02 -7.04 -10.40
N PRO A 40 -0.85 -6.48 -11.29
CA PRO A 40 -0.38 -5.50 -12.26
C PRO A 40 0.29 -4.34 -11.54
N VAL A 41 1.47 -3.92 -11.99
CA VAL A 41 2.21 -2.81 -11.35
C VAL A 41 1.32 -1.57 -11.19
N LYS A 42 0.53 -1.22 -12.21
CA LYS A 42 -0.43 -0.11 -12.15
C LYS A 42 -1.41 -0.21 -10.98
N ALA A 43 -1.88 -1.43 -10.67
CA ALA A 43 -2.83 -1.69 -9.61
C ALA A 43 -2.13 -1.60 -8.26
N VAL A 44 -0.91 -2.11 -8.14
CA VAL A 44 -0.10 -1.98 -6.91
C VAL A 44 0.17 -0.51 -6.54
N PHE A 45 0.37 0.36 -7.53
CA PHE A 45 0.55 1.79 -7.26
C PHE A 45 -0.76 2.55 -7.03
N ASN A 46 -1.92 1.93 -7.30
CA ASN A 46 -3.24 2.52 -7.08
C ASN A 46 -3.73 2.24 -5.65
N VAL A 47 -3.08 2.88 -4.67
CA VAL A 47 -3.47 2.82 -3.26
C VAL A 47 -4.32 4.03 -2.88
N GLU A 48 -5.43 3.80 -2.19
CA GLU A 48 -6.37 4.82 -1.76
C GLU A 48 -6.57 4.79 -0.24
N LYS A 49 -6.87 5.95 0.35
CA LYS A 49 -7.11 6.05 1.80
C LYS A 49 -8.53 5.59 2.12
N GLN A 50 -8.68 4.71 3.10
CA GLN A 50 -9.97 4.20 3.57
C GLN A 50 -10.17 4.56 5.05
N GLY A 51 -10.96 5.60 5.31
CA GLY A 51 -11.23 6.06 6.68
C GLY A 51 -10.04 6.75 7.36
N ARG A 52 -9.87 6.56 8.68
CA ARG A 52 -8.82 7.25 9.46
C ARG A 52 -7.45 6.57 9.34
N SER A 53 -7.40 5.26 9.48
CA SER A 53 -6.15 4.45 9.51
C SER A 53 -6.17 3.26 8.54
N GLY A 54 -7.19 3.16 7.69
CA GLY A 54 -7.29 2.14 6.65
C GLY A 54 -6.82 2.65 5.30
N PHE A 55 -6.46 1.73 4.43
CA PHE A 55 -6.10 1.98 3.05
C PHE A 55 -6.43 0.76 2.21
N CYS A 56 -6.81 0.98 0.96
CA CYS A 56 -7.28 -0.05 0.06
C CYS A 56 -6.62 0.04 -1.31
N TRP A 57 -6.58 -1.09 -1.99
CA TRP A 57 -6.22 -1.22 -3.40
C TRP A 57 -7.47 -1.64 -4.17
N PRO A 58 -8.24 -0.68 -4.72
CA PRO A 58 -9.53 -0.96 -5.35
C PRO A 58 -9.42 -1.90 -6.55
N ASP A 59 -8.30 -1.85 -7.28
CA ASP A 59 -8.04 -2.73 -8.43
C ASP A 59 -7.70 -4.18 -8.02
N LEU A 60 -7.32 -4.39 -6.76
CA LEU A 60 -6.88 -5.69 -6.23
C LEU A 60 -7.88 -6.30 -5.25
N ASP A 61 -8.92 -5.56 -4.86
CA ASP A 61 -9.88 -5.96 -3.82
C ASP A 61 -9.17 -6.31 -2.50
N VAL A 62 -8.19 -5.47 -2.13
CA VAL A 62 -7.36 -5.62 -0.92
C VAL A 62 -7.53 -4.42 -0.04
N ASP A 63 -7.92 -4.64 1.21
CA ASP A 63 -7.97 -3.62 2.26
C ASP A 63 -6.97 -3.96 3.37
N LEU A 64 -6.24 -2.95 3.83
CA LEU A 64 -5.31 -3.04 4.95
C LEU A 64 -5.60 -1.92 5.96
N THR A 65 -5.27 -2.18 7.23
CA THR A 65 -5.38 -1.21 8.32
C THR A 65 -4.08 -1.26 9.11
N LEU A 66 -3.57 -0.08 9.47
CA LEU A 66 -2.43 0.09 10.37
C LEU A 66 -2.80 -0.25 11.81
#